data_AF-A0A2H0QAT0-F1
#
_entry.id   AF-A0A2H0QAT0-F1
#
_cell.length_a   1.000
_cell.length_b   1.000
_cell.length_c   1.000
_cell.angle_alpha   90.00
_cell.angle_beta   90.00
_cell.angle_gamma   90.00
#
_symmetry.space_group_name_H-M   'P 1'
#
loop_
_entity.id
_entity.type
_entity.pdbx_description
1 polymer ?
#
loop_
_entity_poly.entity_id
_entity_poly.type
_entity_poly.pdbx_seq_one_letter_code
_entity_poly.pdbx_strand_id
1 'polypeptide(L)'
;MLGAVKIPFIHPIFEFVSSHSLGPIPLDIVAHLAVSALIMVLMLKKGVSAQKIIVTVLALAILKEVYDLPRLSNTPAENLKDIFVSMLIPVTYLRSKLLKSSKI
;
A
#
# COMPACT_ATOMS: atom_id res chain seq x y z
N MET A 1 25.29 11.06 -19.49
CA MET A 1 24.69 12.02 -18.55
C MET A 1 23.24 12.25 -18.98
N LEU A 2 22.30 11.46 -18.47
CA LEU A 2 20.88 11.64 -18.75
C LEU A 2 20.28 12.38 -17.57
N GLY A 3 19.98 13.66 -17.80
CA GLY A 3 19.38 14.55 -16.82
C GLY A 3 18.05 13.99 -16.36
N ALA A 4 17.94 13.78 -15.04
CA ALA A 4 16.69 13.50 -14.39
C ALA A 4 15.69 14.60 -14.78
N VAL A 5 14.63 14.22 -15.49
CA VAL A 5 13.46 15.07 -15.73
C VAL A 5 12.84 15.31 -14.36
N LYS A 6 13.24 16.42 -13.71
CA LYS A 6 12.58 16.93 -12.51
C LYS A 6 11.19 17.35 -12.95
N ILE A 7 10.19 16.52 -12.68
CA ILE A 7 8.78 16.89 -12.83
C ILE A 7 8.50 17.89 -11.70
N PRO A 8 8.42 19.21 -11.98
CA PRO A 8 8.51 20.24 -10.95
C PRO A 8 7.28 20.32 -10.03
N PHE A 9 6.21 19.60 -10.36
CA PHE A 9 4.94 19.63 -9.63
C PHE A 9 4.75 18.50 -8.62
N ILE A 10 5.50 17.40 -8.71
CA ILE A 10 5.31 16.26 -7.79
C ILE A 10 6.09 16.48 -6.49
N HIS A 11 7.27 17.08 -6.58
CA HIS A 11 8.17 17.30 -5.44
C HIS A 11 7.57 18.16 -4.30
N PRO A 12 6.95 19.33 -4.58
CA PRO A 12 6.39 20.16 -3.51
C PRO A 12 5.13 19.56 -2.89
N ILE A 13 4.35 18.78 -3.66
CA ILE A 13 3.19 18.06 -3.13
C ILE A 13 3.67 16.93 -2.23
N PHE A 14 4.69 16.17 -2.63
CA PHE A 14 5.25 15.10 -1.80
C PHE A 14 5.88 15.65 -0.51
N GLU A 15 6.59 16.78 -0.57
CA GLU A 15 7.12 17.50 0.60
C GLU A 15 6.02 18.09 1.50
N PHE A 16 4.93 18.58 0.92
CA PHE A 16 3.79 19.10 1.68
C PHE A 16 3.05 17.99 2.43
N VAL A 17 2.86 16.84 1.77
CA VAL A 17 2.20 15.70 2.39
C VAL A 17 3.13 15.05 3.42
N SER A 18 4.45 14.99 3.18
CA SER A 18 5.41 14.46 4.16
C SER A 18 5.64 15.36 5.37
N SER A 19 5.45 16.68 5.23
CA SER A 19 5.53 17.64 6.35
C SER A 19 4.26 17.69 7.20
N HIS A 20 3.14 17.17 6.70
CA HIS A 20 1.89 17.05 7.45
C HIS A 20 1.66 15.61 7.89
N SER A 21 2.33 15.22 8.97
CA SER A 21 1.90 14.07 9.76
C SER A 21 0.45 14.31 10.19
N LEU A 22 -0.47 13.40 9.84
CA LEU A 22 -1.84 13.42 10.34
C LEU A 22 -1.80 12.95 11.82
N GLY A 23 -1.29 13.81 12.69
CA GLY A 23 -1.04 13.48 14.10
C GLY A 23 0.09 12.45 14.28
N PRO A 24 -0.04 11.45 15.17
CA PRO A 24 1.03 10.50 15.52
C PRO A 24 1.26 9.40 14.47
N ILE A 25 0.48 9.36 13.39
CA ILE A 25 0.56 8.29 12.38
C ILE A 25 1.38 8.79 11.20
N PRO A 26 2.51 8.14 10.89
CA PRO A 26 3.34 8.54 9.76
C PRO A 26 2.59 8.28 8.43
N LEU A 27 2.80 9.21 7.49
CA LEU A 27 2.04 9.29 6.25
C LEU A 27 2.23 8.05 5.36
N ASP A 28 3.40 7.44 5.41
CA ASP A 28 3.72 6.17 4.73
C ASP A 28 2.64 5.12 5.00
N ILE A 29 2.25 4.93 6.27
CA ILE A 29 1.22 3.97 6.67
C ILE A 29 -0.12 4.33 6.03
N VAL A 30 -0.49 5.61 6.04
CA VAL A 30 -1.75 6.09 5.44
C VAL A 30 -1.75 5.84 3.93
N ALA A 31 -0.62 6.10 3.25
CA ALA A 31 -0.47 5.86 1.83
C ALA A 31 -0.59 4.36 1.48
N HIS A 32 0.07 3.48 2.25
CA HIS A 32 -0.03 2.03 2.08
C HIS A 32 -1.47 1.52 2.22
N LEU A 33 -2.19 2.01 3.23
CA LEU A 33 -3.61 1.69 3.44
C LEU A 33 -4.49 2.23 2.31
N ALA A 34 -4.32 3.48 1.91
CA ALA A 34 -5.11 4.12 0.86
C ALA A 34 -4.95 3.42 -0.50
N VAL A 35 -3.71 3.11 -0.87
CA VAL A 35 -3.40 2.40 -2.13
C VAL A 35 -3.99 0.98 -2.10
N SER A 36 -3.83 0.26 -0.99
CA SER A 36 -4.40 -1.07 -0.81
C SER A 36 -5.93 -1.07 -0.91
N ALA A 37 -6.60 -0.11 -0.25
CA ALA A 37 -8.04 0.08 -0.33
C ALA A 37 -8.49 0.36 -1.77
N LEU A 38 -7.77 1.23 -2.48
CA LEU A 38 -8.07 1.58 -3.85
C LEU A 38 -7.97 0.35 -4.78
N ILE A 39 -6.89 -0.42 -4.69
CA ILE A 39 -6.70 -1.66 -5.47
C ILE A 39 -7.85 -2.62 -5.18
N MET A 40 -8.17 -2.84 -3.90
CA MET A 40 -9.25 -3.73 -3.50
C MET A 40 -10.61 -3.28 -4.07
N VAL A 41 -10.96 -2.00 -3.98
CA VAL A 41 -12.23 -1.48 -4.54
C VAL A 41 -12.28 -1.67 -6.05
N LEU A 42 -11.20 -1.36 -6.77
CA LEU A 42 -11.12 -1.52 -8.22
C LEU A 42 -11.26 -2.99 -8.65
N MET A 43 -10.62 -3.91 -7.92
CA MET A 43 -10.68 -5.33 -8.23
C MET A 43 -12.04 -5.94 -7.86
N LEU A 44 -12.65 -5.52 -6.75
CA LEU A 44 -14.01 -5.93 -6.38
C LEU A 44 -15.04 -5.47 -7.42
N LYS A 45 -14.91 -4.24 -7.94
CA LYS A 45 -15.76 -3.74 -9.03
C LYS A 45 -15.64 -4.60 -10.30
N LYS A 46 -14.49 -5.24 -10.51
CA LYS A 46 -14.24 -6.19 -11.61
C LYS A 46 -14.67 -7.62 -11.29
N GLY A 47 -15.32 -7.87 -10.15
CA GLY A 47 -15.76 -9.21 -9.74
C GLY A 47 -14.62 -10.16 -9.34
N VAL A 48 -13.42 -9.64 -9.06
CA VAL A 48 -12.28 -10.47 -8.66
C VAL A 48 -12.52 -11.04 -7.26
N SER A 49 -12.20 -12.33 -7.07
CA SER A 49 -12.34 -12.97 -5.76
C SER A 49 -11.39 -12.36 -4.72
N ALA A 50 -11.83 -12.28 -3.47
CA ALA A 50 -11.06 -11.68 -2.39
C ALA A 50 -9.68 -12.33 -2.18
N GLN A 51 -9.54 -13.64 -2.41
CA GLN A 51 -8.24 -14.33 -2.37
C GLN A 51 -7.28 -13.79 -3.43
N LYS A 52 -7.77 -13.59 -4.67
CA LYS A 52 -6.95 -13.04 -5.76
C LYS A 52 -6.53 -11.60 -5.44
N ILE A 53 -7.40 -10.80 -4.82
CA ILE A 53 -7.07 -9.44 -4.38
C ILE A 53 -5.92 -9.46 -3.36
N ILE A 54 -5.97 -10.34 -2.36
CA ILE A 54 -4.90 -10.52 -1.36
C ILE A 54 -3.57 -10.85 -2.06
N VAL A 55 -3.58 -11.82 -2.98
CA VAL A 55 -2.37 -12.20 -3.72
C VAL A 55 -1.83 -11.04 -4.55
N THR A 56 -2.70 -10.29 -5.23
CA THR A 56 -2.29 -9.13 -6.04
C THR A 56 -1.71 -8.02 -5.17
N VAL A 57 -2.34 -7.68 -4.05
CA VAL A 57 -1.83 -6.64 -3.14
C VAL A 57 -0.49 -7.07 -2.53
N LEU A 58 -0.34 -8.34 -2.14
CA LEU A 58 0.92 -8.87 -1.64
C LEU A 58 2.03 -8.81 -2.68
N ALA A 59 1.73 -9.23 -3.92
CA ALA A 59 2.68 -9.19 -5.02
C ALA A 59 3.13 -7.75 -5.33
N LEU A 60 2.21 -6.79 -5.34
CA LEU A 60 2.52 -5.37 -5.55
C LEU A 60 3.33 -4.78 -4.39
N ALA A 61 3.03 -5.16 -3.14
CA ALA A 61 3.79 -4.72 -1.98
C ALA A 61 5.23 -5.23 -2.01
N ILE A 62 5.43 -6.53 -2.26
CA ILE A 62 6.77 -7.11 -2.42
C ILE A 62 7.51 -6.44 -3.59
N LEU A 63 6.83 -6.24 -4.72
CA LEU A 63 7.43 -5.60 -5.88
C LEU A 63 7.90 -4.17 -5.58
N LYS A 64 7.07 -3.37 -4.87
CA LYS A 64 7.45 -2.03 -4.40
C LYS A 64 8.71 -2.09 -3.54
N GLU A 65 8.78 -3.00 -2.57
CA GLU A 65 9.96 -3.14 -1.73
C GLU A 65 11.21 -3.51 -2.52
N VAL A 66 11.10 -4.42 -3.50
CA VAL A 66 12.22 -4.80 -4.37
C VAL A 66 12.72 -3.59 -5.17
N TYR A 67 11.81 -2.72 -5.65
CA TYR A 67 12.20 -1.48 -6.34
C TYR A 67 12.81 -0.43 -5.40
N ASP A 68 12.45 -0.43 -4.12
CA ASP A 68 12.98 0.50 -3.12
C ASP A 68 14.26 -0.02 -2.40
N LEU A 69 14.66 -1.29 -2.59
CA LEU A 69 15.91 -1.86 -2.06
C LEU A 69 17.19 -1.02 -2.33
N PRO A 70 17.36 -0.32 -3.47
CA PRO A 70 18.56 0.48 -3.72
C PRO A 70 18.65 1.75 -2.85
N ARG A 71 17.61 2.10 -2.07
CA ARG A 71 17.60 3.30 -1.24
C ARG A 71 18.30 3.02 0.10
N LEU A 72 19.32 3.83 0.41
CA LEU A 72 20.10 3.77 1.67
C LEU A 72 19.27 3.93 2.95
N SER A 73 18.05 4.47 2.86
CA SER A 73 17.13 4.66 3.97
C SER A 73 16.22 3.45 4.25
N ASN A 74 16.28 2.39 3.43
CA ASN A 74 15.32 1.29 3.52
C ASN A 74 15.85 0.17 4.44
N THR A 75 15.25 0.02 5.61
CA THR A 75 15.58 -1.09 6.52
C THR A 75 14.68 -2.31 6.28
N PRO A 76 15.17 -3.55 6.45
CA PRO A 76 14.31 -4.74 6.33
C PRO A 76 13.07 -4.70 7.24
N ALA A 77 13.18 -4.03 8.40
CA ALA A 77 12.07 -3.84 9.33
C ALA A 77 10.98 -2.91 8.76
N GLU A 78 11.37 -1.82 8.10
CA GLU A 78 10.43 -0.91 7.44
C GLU A 78 9.76 -1.58 6.24
N ASN A 79 10.51 -2.34 5.45
CA ASN A 79 9.95 -3.07 4.30
C ASN A 79 8.88 -4.08 4.77
N LEU A 80 9.15 -4.80 5.87
CA LEU A 80 8.17 -5.72 6.46
C LEU A 80 6.94 -4.96 6.98
N LYS A 81 7.15 -3.85 7.69
CA LYS A 81 6.05 -2.98 8.17
C LYS A 81 5.15 -2.55 7.01
N ASP A 82 5.73 -2.08 5.91
CA ASP A 82 5.00 -1.59 4.72
C ASP A 82 4.19 -2.71 4.04
N ILE A 83 4.76 -3.92 3.94
CA ILE A 83 4.05 -5.12 3.46
C ILE A 83 2.86 -5.45 4.39
N PHE A 84 3.08 -5.50 5.71
CA PHE A 84 2.01 -5.80 6.68
C PHE A 84 0.87 -4.79 6.64
N VAL A 85 1.20 -3.49 6.60
CA VAL A 85 0.22 -2.41 6.51
C VAL A 85 -0.59 -2.52 5.23
N SER A 86 0.06 -2.78 4.10
CA SER A 86 -0.61 -2.96 2.79
C SER A 86 -1.59 -4.14 2.79
N MET A 87 -1.36 -5.16 3.61
CA MET A 87 -2.22 -6.35 3.69
C MET A 87 -3.41 -6.22 4.65
N LEU A 88 -3.40 -5.22 5.54
CA LEU A 88 -4.39 -5.09 6.61
C LEU A 88 -5.83 -5.06 6.08
N ILE A 89 -6.08 -4.25 5.06
CA ILE A 89 -7.41 -4.04 4.47
C ILE A 89 -7.94 -5.29 3.73
N PRO A 90 -7.22 -5.86 2.74
CA PRO A 90 -7.74 -7.01 2.01
C PRO A 90 -7.92 -8.25 2.91
N VAL A 91 -7.06 -8.44 3.92
CA VAL A 91 -7.18 -9.54 4.90
C VAL A 91 -8.37 -9.35 5.83
N THR A 92 -8.54 -8.16 6.42
CA THR A 92 -9.69 -7.87 7.30
C THR A 92 -11.01 -8.01 6.56
N TYR A 93 -11.08 -7.55 5.31
CA TYR A 93 -12.26 -7.74 4.47
C TYR A 93 -12.59 -9.21 4.22
N LEU A 94 -11.60 -10.02 3.84
CA LEU A 94 -11.82 -11.46 3.63
C LEU A 94 -12.31 -12.12 4.92
N ARG A 95 -11.69 -11.81 6.07
CA ARG A 95 -12.11 -12.32 7.37
C ARG A 95 -13.55 -11.97 7.67
N SER A 96 -13.96 -10.71 7.47
CA SER A 96 -15.35 -10.28 7.67
C SER A 96 -16.33 -10.99 6.74
N LYS A 97 -15.93 -11.25 5.49
CA LYS A 97 -16.75 -12.00 4.51
C LYS A 97 -16.94 -13.46 4.94
N LEU A 98 -15.87 -14.12 5.39
CA LEU A 98 -15.91 -15.50 5.88
C LEU A 98 -16.78 -15.64 7.14
N LEU A 99 -16.63 -14.73 8.10
CA LEU A 99 -17.44 -14.71 9.33
C LEU A 99 -18.93 -14.50 9.06
N LYS A 100 -19.29 -13.70 8.05
CA LYS A 100 -20.69 -13.55 7.61
C LYS A 100 -21.21 -14.80 6.93
N SER A 101 -20.39 -15.48 6.12
CA SER A 101 -20.78 -16.71 5.42
C SER A 101 -20.99 -17.90 6.36
N SER A 102 -20.37 -17.91 7.54
CA SER A 102 -20.48 -19.00 8.53
C SER A 102 -21.69 -18.87 9.47
N LYS A 103 -22.48 -17.80 9.35
CA LYS A 103 -23.68 -17.53 10.17
C LYS A 103 -25.00 -17.86 9.44
N ILE A 104 -24.93 -18.53 8.30
CA ILE A 104 -26.04 -19.02 7.49
C ILE A 104 -25.95 -20.54 7.49
#